data_AF-Q177G1-F1
#
_entry.id   AF-Q177G1-F1
#
_cell.length_a   1.000
_cell.length_b   1.000
_cell.length_c   1.000
_cell.angle_alpha   90.00
_cell.angle_beta   90.00
_cell.angle_gamma   90.00
#
_symmetry.space_group_name_H-M   'P 1'
#
loop_
_entity.id
_entity.type
_entity.pdbx_description
1 polymer ?
#
loop_
_entity_poly.entity_id
_entity_poly.type
_entity_poly.pdbx_seq_one_letter_code
_entity_poly.pdbx_strand_id
1 'polypeptide(L)'
;LVNRTQGTRIASDVLKRHVFEVSLADLQNDTDAERSFRKFNLIAEVHGRNVLCNFHGMDLITDERSIVKKWQTLNECSVDVKTTDVCIGFTINDSVSQHKTCNAQHSQIKKNRRKMTTIITRNVTSSNMKEVVNMLLPDSIVRESTRCTMSTFANLVLLNF
;
A
#
# COMPACT_ATOMS: atom_id res chain seq x y z
N LEU A 1 8.35 -24.82 -8.84
CA LEU A 1 9.18 -26.03 -9.07
C LEU A 1 10.57 -25.75 -8.50
N VAL A 2 11.19 -26.69 -7.79
CA VAL A 2 12.56 -26.50 -7.28
C VAL A 2 13.42 -27.74 -7.51
N ASN A 3 14.71 -27.52 -7.72
CA ASN A 3 15.68 -28.59 -7.89
C ASN A 3 15.84 -29.39 -6.60
N ARG A 4 16.07 -30.70 -6.72
CA ARG A 4 16.37 -31.55 -5.56
C ARG A 4 17.68 -31.10 -4.91
N THR A 5 17.75 -31.18 -3.58
CA THR A 5 18.96 -30.94 -2.80
C THR A 5 20.10 -31.82 -3.31
N GLN A 6 21.25 -31.22 -3.59
CA GLN A 6 22.47 -31.92 -4.04
C GLN A 6 23.68 -31.39 -3.29
N GLY A 7 24.37 -32.26 -2.55
CA GLY A 7 25.54 -31.89 -1.76
C GLY A 7 25.23 -30.78 -0.75
N THR A 8 25.99 -29.69 -0.81
CA THR A 8 25.83 -28.51 0.06
C THR A 8 24.76 -27.53 -0.43
N ARG A 9 24.13 -27.76 -1.60
CA ARG A 9 23.04 -26.91 -2.11
C ARG A 9 21.70 -27.42 -1.61
N ILE A 10 21.20 -26.79 -0.55
CA ILE A 10 19.91 -27.12 0.07
C ILE A 10 18.77 -26.44 -0.69
N ALA A 11 17.80 -27.23 -1.13
CA ALA A 11 16.63 -26.72 -1.87
C ALA A 11 15.81 -25.69 -1.06
N SER A 12 15.76 -25.82 0.27
CA SER A 12 15.03 -24.89 1.14
C SER A 12 15.64 -23.50 1.16
N ASP A 13 16.96 -23.37 1.06
CA ASP A 13 17.64 -22.08 1.17
C ASP A 13 17.46 -21.24 -0.08
N VAL A 14 17.32 -21.91 -1.23
CA VAL A 14 16.92 -21.28 -2.49
C VAL A 14 15.50 -20.72 -2.36
N LEU A 15 14.57 -21.50 -1.82
CA LEU A 15 13.17 -21.08 -1.67
C LEU A 15 12.98 -19.94 -0.68
N LYS A 16 13.66 -19.97 0.47
CA LYS A 16 13.45 -19.01 1.58
C LYS A 16 13.67 -17.53 1.23
N ARG A 17 14.32 -17.23 0.11
CA ARG A 17 14.60 -15.86 -0.34
C ARG A 17 13.74 -15.43 -1.53
N HIS A 18 12.87 -16.32 -2.02
CA HIS A 18 11.96 -15.96 -3.10
C HIS A 18 10.81 -15.11 -2.57
N VAL A 19 10.61 -13.98 -3.23
CA VAL A 19 9.44 -13.12 -3.07
C VAL A 19 8.47 -13.44 -4.19
N PHE A 20 7.24 -13.80 -3.83
CA PHE A 20 6.14 -14.04 -4.74
C PHE A 20 5.25 -12.80 -4.79
N GLU A 21 4.99 -12.32 -5.99
CA GLU A 21 4.06 -11.21 -6.25
C GLU A 21 2.71 -11.81 -6.65
N VAL A 22 1.65 -11.50 -5.88
CA VAL A 22 0.30 -12.02 -6.10
C VAL A 22 -0.69 -10.87 -6.01
N SER A 23 -1.68 -10.83 -6.91
CA SER A 23 -2.77 -9.85 -6.82
C SER A 23 -3.68 -10.14 -5.63
N LEU A 24 -4.17 -9.09 -4.96
CA LEU A 24 -5.13 -9.25 -3.86
C LEU A 24 -6.44 -9.90 -4.34
N ALA A 25 -6.87 -9.59 -5.57
CA ALA A 25 -8.08 -10.16 -6.15
C ALA A 25 -8.01 -11.69 -6.23
N ASP A 26 -6.84 -12.23 -6.61
CA ASP A 26 -6.61 -13.67 -6.70
C ASP A 26 -6.58 -14.33 -5.32
N LEU A 27 -6.05 -13.64 -4.30
CA LEU A 27 -6.01 -14.17 -2.93
C LEU A 27 -7.39 -14.22 -2.26
N GLN A 28 -8.23 -13.22 -2.53
CA GLN A 28 -9.53 -13.08 -1.89
C GLN A 28 -10.70 -13.65 -2.72
N ASN A 29 -10.42 -14.11 -3.96
CA ASN A 29 -11.42 -14.53 -4.96
C ASN A 29 -12.54 -13.49 -5.13
N ASP A 30 -12.18 -12.21 -5.02
CA ASP A 30 -13.12 -11.10 -5.06
C ASP A 30 -12.86 -10.28 -6.34
N THR A 31 -13.87 -10.17 -7.19
CA THR A 31 -13.78 -9.49 -8.50
C THR A 31 -13.90 -7.97 -8.41
N ASP A 32 -13.81 -7.40 -7.20
CA ASP A 32 -13.89 -5.96 -7.04
C ASP A 32 -12.71 -5.26 -7.72
N ALA A 33 -13.01 -4.37 -8.67
CA ALA A 33 -12.02 -3.66 -9.47
C ALA A 33 -11.11 -2.80 -8.57
N GLU A 34 -11.61 -2.33 -7.42
CA GLU A 34 -10.86 -1.53 -6.46
C GLU A 34 -9.78 -2.31 -5.68
N ARG A 35 -9.76 -3.65 -5.78
CA ARG A 35 -8.75 -4.52 -5.15
C ARG A 35 -7.78 -5.11 -6.16
N SER A 36 -8.16 -5.15 -7.43
CA SER A 36 -7.39 -5.79 -8.50
C SER A 36 -6.08 -5.08 -8.82
N PHE A 37 -5.96 -3.80 -8.44
CA PHE A 37 -4.76 -3.02 -8.66
C PHE A 37 -3.68 -3.18 -7.58
N ARG A 38 -3.99 -3.86 -6.47
CA ARG A 38 -3.06 -4.09 -5.36
C ARG A 38 -2.38 -5.44 -5.49
N LYS A 39 -1.06 -5.42 -5.36
CA LYS A 39 -0.22 -6.59 -5.38
C LYS A 39 0.49 -6.75 -4.04
N PHE A 40 0.46 -7.97 -3.53
CA PHE A 40 1.16 -8.38 -2.33
C PHE A 40 2.46 -9.07 -2.70
N ASN A 41 3.53 -8.59 -2.09
CA ASN A 41 4.83 -9.25 -2.09
C ASN A 41 4.88 -10.15 -0.86
N LEU A 42 5.06 -11.45 -1.10
CA LEU A 42 5.04 -12.49 -0.09
C LEU A 42 6.38 -13.22 -0.07
N ILE A 43 7.06 -13.25 1.07
CA ILE A 43 8.31 -14.00 1.22
C ILE A 43 8.03 -15.45 1.60
N ALA A 44 8.70 -16.37 0.93
CA ALA A 44 8.53 -17.81 1.13
C ALA A 44 9.28 -18.30 2.38
N GLU A 45 8.61 -19.10 3.20
CA GLU A 45 9.18 -19.84 4.32
C GLU A 45 8.86 -21.33 4.17
N VAL A 46 9.89 -22.18 4.21
CA VAL A 46 9.73 -23.62 3.91
C VAL A 46 9.45 -24.40 5.19
N HIS A 47 8.27 -25.03 5.25
CA HIS A 47 7.86 -25.93 6.33
C HIS A 47 7.62 -27.34 5.77
N GLY A 48 8.68 -28.16 5.80
CA GLY A 48 8.63 -29.51 5.27
C GLY A 48 8.35 -29.53 3.76
N ARG A 49 7.16 -30.00 3.37
CA ARG A 49 6.70 -30.00 1.96
C ARG A 49 5.87 -28.77 1.59
N ASN A 50 5.43 -28.00 2.57
CA ASN A 50 4.61 -26.82 2.35
C ASN A 50 5.49 -25.56 2.40
N VAL A 51 5.10 -24.55 1.65
CA VAL A 51 5.69 -23.22 1.73
C VAL A 51 4.65 -22.32 2.37
N LEU A 52 4.97 -21.78 3.55
CA LEU A 52 4.20 -20.72 4.17
C LEU A 52 4.72 -19.40 3.64
N CYS A 53 3.83 -18.45 3.40
CA CYS A 53 4.19 -17.14 2.86
C CYS A 53 3.96 -16.09 3.94
N ASN A 54 4.99 -15.28 4.23
CA ASN A 54 4.86 -14.14 5.12
C ASN A 54 4.71 -12.85 4.31
N PHE A 55 4.05 -11.84 4.88
CA PHE A 55 3.90 -10.54 4.23
C PHE A 55 5.25 -9.82 4.16
N HIS A 56 5.67 -9.47 2.95
CA HIS A 56 6.88 -8.70 2.70
C HIS A 56 6.56 -7.28 2.26
N GLY A 57 5.49 -7.03 1.50
CA GLY A 57 5.09 -5.66 1.15
C GLY A 57 3.89 -5.60 0.22
N MET A 58 3.48 -4.39 -0.13
CA MET A 58 2.34 -4.14 -1.01
C MET A 58 2.67 -3.05 -2.02
N ASP A 59 2.55 -3.39 -3.30
CA ASP A 59 2.76 -2.47 -4.41
C ASP A 59 1.48 -2.31 -5.24
N LEU A 60 1.43 -1.28 -6.07
CA LEU A 60 0.36 -1.06 -7.03
C LEU A 60 0.82 -1.48 -8.43
N ILE A 61 -0.13 -1.93 -9.24
CA ILE A 61 0.15 -2.16 -10.66
C ILE A 61 0.45 -0.85 -11.37
N THR A 62 1.40 -0.88 -12.31
CA THR A 62 1.86 0.29 -13.09
C THR A 62 0.72 0.99 -13.85
N ASP A 63 -0.36 0.28 -14.17
CA ASP A 63 -1.53 0.79 -14.91
C ASP A 63 -2.34 1.83 -14.11
N GLU A 64 -2.22 1.84 -12.77
CA GLU A 64 -2.83 2.86 -11.89
C GLU A 64 -2.08 4.20 -11.89
N ARG A 65 -1.03 4.38 -12.71
CA ARG A 65 -0.56 5.74 -13.04
C ARG A 65 -1.64 6.59 -13.69
N SER A 66 -2.71 5.97 -14.18
CA SER A 66 -3.93 6.63 -14.68
C SER A 66 -4.75 7.36 -13.59
N ILE A 67 -4.54 7.07 -12.30
CA ILE A 67 -5.12 7.86 -11.18
C ILE A 67 -4.62 9.30 -11.24
N VAL A 68 -3.40 9.52 -11.75
CA VAL A 68 -2.81 10.84 -11.91
C VAL A 68 -3.50 11.59 -13.05
N LYS A 69 -4.54 12.36 -12.72
CA LYS A 69 -5.24 13.21 -13.69
C LYS A 69 -4.57 14.57 -13.81
N LYS A 70 -4.68 15.16 -15.00
CA LYS A 70 -4.29 16.57 -15.20
C LYS A 70 -5.17 17.49 -14.34
N TRP A 71 -4.65 18.69 -14.02
CA TRP A 71 -5.37 19.76 -13.32
C TRP A 71 -5.66 19.51 -11.83
N GLN A 72 -4.91 18.60 -11.21
CA GLN A 72 -4.97 18.26 -9.80
C GLN A 72 -3.60 18.42 -9.15
N THR A 73 -3.58 18.66 -7.83
CA THR A 73 -2.34 18.64 -7.04
C THR A 73 -2.09 17.24 -6.52
N LEU A 74 -0.91 16.72 -6.83
CA LEU A 74 -0.39 15.48 -6.27
C LEU A 74 0.33 15.79 -4.95
N ASN A 75 -0.06 15.11 -3.89
CA ASN A 75 0.50 15.26 -2.54
C ASN A 75 1.12 13.94 -2.06
N GLU A 76 2.37 13.71 -2.45
CA GLU A 76 3.16 12.57 -1.95
C GLU A 76 3.69 12.82 -0.54
N CYS A 77 3.67 11.78 0.30
CA CYS A 77 4.16 11.79 1.67
C CYS A 77 4.78 10.42 2.02
N SER A 78 6.10 10.35 2.12
CA SER A 78 6.79 9.17 2.65
C SER A 78 6.90 9.24 4.17
N VAL A 79 6.71 8.11 4.85
CA VAL A 79 6.73 8.01 6.31
C VAL A 79 7.58 6.81 6.72
N ASP A 80 8.71 7.08 7.37
CA ASP A 80 9.58 6.04 7.88
C ASP A 80 9.17 5.66 9.30
N VAL A 81 8.50 4.53 9.45
CA VAL A 81 8.29 3.83 10.73
C VAL A 81 9.20 2.60 10.69
N LYS A 82 9.35 1.84 11.79
CA LYS A 82 10.13 0.56 11.78
C LYS A 82 9.61 -0.51 10.80
N THR A 83 8.68 -0.13 9.93
CA THR A 83 8.21 -0.74 8.70
C THR A 83 8.14 0.39 7.67
N THR A 84 8.81 0.23 6.54
CA THR A 84 9.10 1.26 5.54
C THR A 84 7.83 1.56 4.71
N ASP A 85 7.23 2.75 4.88
CA ASP A 85 5.88 3.05 4.36
C ASP A 85 5.89 4.30 3.42
N VAL A 86 5.25 4.22 2.26
CA VAL A 86 5.18 5.33 1.27
C VAL A 86 3.73 5.71 1.01
N CYS A 87 3.25 6.87 1.43
CA CYS A 87 1.85 7.27 1.20
C CYS A 87 1.72 8.26 0.03
N ILE A 88 0.76 8.04 -0.86
CA ILE A 88 0.51 8.86 -2.05
C ILE A 88 -0.88 9.49 -1.97
N GLY A 89 -1.01 10.80 -1.73
CA GLY A 89 -2.30 11.49 -1.75
C GLY A 89 -2.58 12.24 -3.06
N PHE A 90 -3.84 12.36 -3.45
CA PHE A 90 -4.36 13.14 -4.58
C PHE A 90 -5.41 14.16 -4.14
N THR A 91 -5.52 15.31 -4.79
CA THR A 91 -6.72 16.16 -4.64
C THR A 91 -7.88 15.63 -5.48
N ILE A 92 -9.08 15.54 -4.92
CA ILE A 92 -10.32 15.34 -5.70
C ILE A 92 -10.99 16.70 -5.87
N ASN A 93 -11.45 17.02 -7.07
CA ASN A 93 -12.26 18.22 -7.27
C ASN A 93 -13.64 18.02 -6.63
N ASP A 94 -14.11 19.03 -5.89
CA ASP A 94 -15.45 19.02 -5.33
C ASP A 94 -16.50 19.07 -6.46
N SER A 95 -17.53 18.24 -6.37
CA SER A 95 -18.64 18.16 -7.34
C SER A 95 -19.38 19.48 -7.55
N VAL A 96 -19.33 20.37 -6.54
CA VAL A 96 -19.97 21.71 -6.57
C VAL A 96 -19.03 22.79 -7.12
N SER A 97 -17.74 22.48 -7.30
CA SER A 97 -16.74 23.44 -7.76
C SER A 97 -16.86 23.70 -9.26
N GLN A 98 -17.08 24.96 -9.64
CA GLN A 98 -17.12 25.40 -11.04
C GLN A 98 -15.73 25.57 -11.66
N HIS A 99 -14.66 25.47 -10.88
CA HIS A 99 -13.29 25.58 -11.38
C HIS A 99 -12.79 24.24 -11.93
N LYS A 100 -12.20 24.29 -13.14
CA LYS A 100 -11.62 23.12 -13.83
C LYS A 100 -10.34 22.60 -13.17
N THR A 101 -9.67 23.41 -12.34
CA THR A 101 -8.42 23.09 -11.67
C THR A 101 -8.63 23.03 -10.16
N CYS A 102 -8.18 21.93 -9.54
CA CYS A 102 -8.23 21.73 -8.09
C CYS A 102 -6.80 21.81 -7.55
N ASN A 103 -6.28 23.04 -7.47
CA ASN A 103 -4.94 23.30 -6.94
C ASN A 103 -4.99 23.56 -5.44
N ALA A 104 -4.23 22.80 -4.66
CA ALA A 104 -4.09 23.03 -3.23
C ALA A 104 -3.01 24.08 -2.95
N GLN A 105 -3.25 24.97 -1.98
CA GLN A 105 -2.20 25.89 -1.54
C GLN A 105 -1.06 25.12 -0.87
N HIS A 106 0.18 25.57 -1.07
CA HIS A 106 1.35 24.93 -0.48
C HIS A 106 1.30 24.83 1.06
N SER A 107 0.65 25.81 1.72
CA SER A 107 0.38 25.78 3.17
C SER A 107 -0.56 24.63 3.58
N GLN A 108 -1.57 24.31 2.76
CA GLN A 108 -2.50 23.20 2.96
C GLN A 108 -1.82 21.86 2.71
N ILE A 109 -1.00 21.75 1.66
CA ILE A 109 -0.20 20.54 1.36
C ILE A 109 0.67 20.17 2.56
N LYS A 110 1.41 21.14 3.13
CA LYS A 110 2.24 20.91 4.32
C LYS A 110 1.43 20.47 5.55
N LYS A 111 0.26 21.06 5.78
CA LYS A 111 -0.64 20.67 6.88
C LYS A 111 -1.16 19.24 6.68
N ASN A 112 -1.53 18.89 5.45
CA ASN A 112 -2.03 17.57 5.12
C ASN A 112 -0.94 16.50 5.29
N ARG A 113 0.28 16.74 4.81
CA ARG A 113 1.42 15.83 5.03
C ARG A 113 1.65 15.53 6.51
N ARG A 114 1.68 16.57 7.35
CA ARG A 114 1.84 16.39 8.81
C ARG A 114 0.73 15.54 9.43
N LYS A 115 -0.53 15.77 9.02
CA LYS A 115 -1.68 15.00 9.49
C LYS A 115 -1.60 13.54 9.03
N MET A 116 -1.29 13.30 7.76
CA MET A 116 -1.13 11.96 7.20
C MET A 116 -0.05 11.19 7.97
N THR A 117 1.16 11.77 8.10
CA THR A 117 2.26 11.17 8.87
C THR A 117 1.83 10.82 10.29
N THR A 118 1.14 11.72 10.99
CA THR A 118 0.71 11.49 12.37
C THR A 118 -0.27 10.31 12.49
N ILE A 119 -1.23 10.19 11.55
CA ILE A 119 -2.22 9.10 11.54
C ILE A 119 -1.55 7.77 11.23
N ILE A 120 -0.70 7.74 10.20
CA ILE A 120 0.02 6.53 9.79
C ILE A 120 0.92 6.05 10.91
N THR A 121 1.77 6.92 11.46
CA THR A 121 2.67 6.56 12.57
C THR A 121 1.89 6.06 13.79
N ARG A 122 0.76 6.69 14.14
CA ARG A 122 -0.10 6.24 15.25
C ARG A 122 -0.63 4.83 15.01
N ASN A 123 -1.22 4.57 13.84
CA ASN A 123 -1.88 3.30 13.54
C ASN A 123 -0.87 2.15 13.36
N VAL A 124 0.29 2.42 12.77
CA VAL A 124 1.34 1.40 12.56
C VAL A 124 2.08 1.11 13.87
N THR A 125 2.37 2.11 14.70
CA THR A 125 3.08 1.90 15.98
C THR A 125 2.23 1.11 16.99
N SER A 126 0.91 1.24 16.95
CA SER A 126 0.01 0.55 17.88
C SER A 126 -0.32 -0.89 17.50
N SER A 127 0.02 -1.32 16.29
CA SER A 127 -0.54 -2.53 15.67
C SER A 127 0.53 -3.54 15.29
N ASN A 128 0.20 -4.83 15.40
CA ASN A 128 1.06 -5.92 14.93
C ASN A 128 0.95 -6.13 13.41
N MET A 129 1.91 -6.83 12.81
CA MET A 129 1.93 -7.09 11.34
C MET A 129 0.61 -7.67 10.79
N LYS A 130 -0.02 -8.58 11.54
CA LYS A 130 -1.33 -9.15 11.18
C LYS A 130 -2.45 -8.11 11.19
N GLU A 131 -2.44 -7.21 12.16
CA GLU A 131 -3.43 -6.15 12.31
C GLU A 131 -3.24 -5.08 11.23
N VAL A 132 -1.99 -4.75 10.89
CA VAL A 132 -1.65 -3.85 9.78
C VAL A 132 -2.22 -4.39 8.46
N VAL A 133 -2.00 -5.67 8.15
CA VAL A 133 -2.59 -6.31 6.95
C VAL A 133 -4.12 -6.24 6.98
N ASN A 134 -4.75 -6.54 8.11
CA ASN A 134 -6.20 -6.47 8.25
C ASN A 134 -6.76 -5.05 8.15
N MET A 135 -5.98 -4.01 8.45
CA MET A 135 -6.36 -2.60 8.28
C MET A 135 -6.20 -2.13 6.83
N LEU A 136 -5.25 -2.71 6.10
CA LEU A 136 -4.97 -2.41 4.69
C LEU A 136 -5.98 -3.05 3.75
N LEU A 137 -6.47 -4.25 4.08
CA LEU A 137 -7.50 -4.91 3.29
C LEU A 137 -8.73 -4.00 3.07
N PRO A 138 -9.39 -3.42 4.10
CA PRO A 138 -10.54 -2.53 3.91
C PRO A 138 -10.16 -1.05 3.73
N ASP A 139 -8.88 -0.69 3.52
CA ASP A 139 -8.43 0.70 3.40
C ASP A 139 -8.81 1.60 4.57
N SER A 140 -8.85 1.04 5.79
CA SER A 140 -9.28 1.78 6.98
C SER A 140 -8.39 3.00 7.27
N ILE A 141 -7.07 2.88 7.04
CA ILE A 141 -6.09 3.97 7.19
C ILE A 141 -6.32 5.07 6.16
N VAL A 142 -6.59 4.70 4.91
CA VAL A 142 -6.90 5.64 3.82
C VAL A 142 -8.19 6.40 4.13
N ARG A 143 -9.22 5.70 4.59
CA ARG A 143 -10.51 6.31 4.99
C ARG A 143 -10.33 7.27 6.16
N GLU A 144 -9.56 6.90 7.18
CA GLU A 144 -9.26 7.78 8.31
C GLU A 144 -8.47 9.03 7.88
N SER A 145 -7.44 8.85 7.05
CA SER A 145 -6.67 9.97 6.47
C SER A 145 -7.56 10.92 5.65
N THR A 146 -8.49 10.37 4.88
CA THR A 146 -9.44 11.12 4.04
C THR A 146 -10.47 11.87 4.87
N ARG A 147 -10.84 11.36 6.05
CA ARG A 147 -11.72 12.07 6.99
C ARG A 147 -11.00 13.24 7.69
N CYS A 148 -9.72 13.08 8.02
CA CYS A 148 -8.95 14.10 8.76
C CYS A 148 -8.36 15.20 7.86
N THR A 149 -8.15 14.87 6.59
CA THR A 149 -7.84 15.80 5.52
C THR A 149 -9.18 16.36 5.01
N MET A 150 -9.31 17.66 4.79
CA MET A 150 -10.62 18.21 4.36
C MET A 150 -11.11 17.51 3.08
N SER A 151 -12.43 17.45 2.86
CA SER A 151 -13.18 16.69 1.82
C SER A 151 -12.69 16.80 0.35
N THR A 152 -11.62 17.54 0.09
CA THR A 152 -11.04 17.85 -1.22
C THR A 152 -9.86 16.94 -1.61
N PHE A 153 -9.54 15.90 -0.83
CA PHE A 153 -8.35 15.05 -1.08
C PHE A 153 -8.66 13.54 -1.01
N ALA A 154 -8.42 12.82 -2.11
CA ALA A 154 -8.27 11.36 -2.16
C ALA A 154 -6.92 11.00 -1.56
N ASN A 155 -6.84 9.98 -0.71
CA ASN A 155 -5.54 9.48 -0.26
C ASN A 155 -5.34 8.06 -0.75
N LEU A 156 -4.12 7.70 -1.10
CA LEU A 156 -3.67 6.34 -1.39
C LEU A 156 -2.48 6.06 -0.49
N VAL A 157 -2.35 4.82 -0.01
CA VAL A 157 -1.26 4.41 0.88
C VAL A 157 -0.57 3.22 0.22
N LEU A 158 0.74 3.32 0.01
CA LEU A 158 1.61 2.24 -0.44
C LEU A 158 2.51 1.79 0.71
N LEU A 159 2.88 0.50 0.73
CA LEU A 159 3.75 -0.04 1.76
C LEU A 159 4.88 -0.83 1.11
N ASN A 160 6.09 -0.28 1.19
CA ASN A 160 7.26 -0.87 0.56
C ASN A 160 8.29 -1.17 1.65
N PHE A 161 8.29 -2.40 2.19
CA PHE A 161 9.21 -2.79 3.25
C PHE A 161 10.62 -3.02 2.72
#